data_AF-A0A953FIR3-F1
#
_entry.id   AF-A0A953FIR3-F1
#
_cell.length_a   1.000
_cell.length_b   1.000
_cell.length_c   1.000
_cell.angle_alpha   90.00
_cell.angle_beta   90.00
_cell.angle_gamma   90.00
#
_symmetry.space_group_name_H-M   'P 1'
#
loop_
_entity.id
_entity.type
_entity.pdbx_description
1 polymer ?
#
loop_
_entity_poly.entity_id
_entity_poly.type
_entity_poly.pdbx_seq_one_letter_code
_entity_poly.pdbx_strand_id
1 'polypeptide(L)'
;MKKILPFVVALAMGAFLSACDNPISMRTVVHEDGSLDKNITLLKTDSARALRNPFGISASSGWHVVTERLRDSSESKPRYRISFDKHFDHVDAMNTELDTRADTLFQIHSNLDIRFRWFYTYMTYRETIRPVNRFKGVPASDFFTREDSLFVERLPAEGKRITRADSLQLDMLNEKISERFVNRALFQESYDILAAVVKRNAEQRWLDTLAK
;
A
#
# COMPACT_ATOMS: atom_id res chain seq x y z
N MET A 1 -28.05 -26.80 -1.77
CA MET A 1 -26.87 -26.17 -1.12
C MET A 1 -25.67 -25.87 -2.05
N LYS A 2 -25.69 -26.26 -3.35
CA LYS A 2 -24.56 -26.04 -4.29
C LYS A 2 -24.47 -24.64 -4.95
N LYS A 3 -25.46 -23.75 -4.75
CA LYS A 3 -25.54 -22.43 -5.42
C LYS A 3 -25.02 -21.24 -4.59
N ILE A 4 -24.68 -21.46 -3.31
CA ILE A 4 -24.21 -20.39 -2.41
C ILE A 4 -22.69 -20.19 -2.56
N LEU A 5 -21.95 -21.26 -2.81
CA LEU A 5 -20.50 -21.24 -3.00
C LEU A 5 -20.02 -20.34 -4.17
N PRO A 6 -20.61 -20.39 -5.38
CA PRO A 6 -20.18 -19.49 -6.46
C PRO A 6 -20.52 -18.02 -6.18
N PHE A 7 -21.57 -17.75 -5.39
CA PHE A 7 -21.98 -16.39 -5.03
C PHE A 7 -21.03 -15.77 -3.99
N VAL A 8 -20.57 -16.56 -3.01
CA VAL A 8 -19.59 -16.10 -2.01
C VAL A 8 -18.21 -15.87 -2.64
N VAL A 9 -17.78 -16.71 -3.58
CA VAL A 9 -16.52 -16.52 -4.33
C VAL A 9 -16.61 -15.29 -5.24
N ALA A 10 -17.73 -15.08 -5.93
CA ALA A 10 -17.94 -13.86 -6.74
C ALA A 10 -17.99 -12.58 -5.88
N LEU A 11 -18.57 -12.66 -4.67
CA LEU A 11 -18.59 -11.54 -3.71
C LEU A 11 -17.19 -11.23 -3.16
N ALA A 12 -16.40 -12.26 -2.85
CA ALA A 12 -15.01 -12.11 -2.42
C ALA A 12 -14.14 -11.52 -3.54
N MET A 13 -14.32 -11.98 -4.78
CA MET A 13 -13.57 -11.53 -5.95
C MET A 13 -13.95 -10.10 -6.39
N GLY A 14 -15.23 -9.72 -6.25
CA GLY A 14 -15.69 -8.34 -6.46
C GLY A 14 -15.18 -7.36 -5.40
N ALA A 15 -14.89 -7.84 -4.18
CA ALA A 15 -14.28 -7.01 -3.14
C ALA A 15 -12.81 -6.67 -3.45
N PHE A 16 -12.08 -7.55 -4.15
CA PHE A 16 -10.67 -7.31 -4.52
C PHE A 16 -10.51 -6.34 -5.71
N LEU A 17 -11.44 -6.34 -6.67
CA LEU A 17 -11.32 -5.52 -7.90
C LEU A 17 -11.71 -4.04 -7.75
N SER A 18 -12.20 -3.63 -6.58
CA SER A 18 -12.59 -2.23 -6.31
C SER A 18 -11.54 -1.45 -5.51
N ALA A 19 -10.29 -1.93 -5.52
CA ALA A 19 -9.18 -1.38 -4.75
C ALA A 19 -8.41 -0.26 -5.47
N CYS A 20 -8.63 -0.04 -6.76
CA CYS A 20 -7.85 0.89 -7.59
C CYS A 20 -8.65 2.14 -7.97
N ASP A 21 -9.22 2.87 -7.00
CA ASP A 21 -10.01 4.08 -7.35
C ASP A 21 -10.07 5.16 -6.26
N ASN A 22 -9.08 5.20 -5.36
CA ASN A 22 -8.98 6.31 -4.40
C ASN A 22 -7.76 7.14 -4.76
N PRO A 23 -7.92 8.30 -5.43
CA PRO A 23 -6.81 9.22 -5.63
C PRO A 23 -6.28 9.69 -4.28
N ILE A 24 -4.98 9.51 -4.07
CA ILE A 24 -4.26 9.95 -2.87
C ILE A 24 -3.34 11.08 -3.30
N SER A 25 -3.43 12.21 -2.61
CA SER A 25 -2.51 13.33 -2.77
C SER A 25 -1.70 13.49 -1.49
N MET A 26 -0.39 13.63 -1.62
CA MET A 26 0.50 13.88 -0.49
C MET A 26 1.25 15.18 -0.76
N ARG A 27 1.32 16.04 0.26
CA ARG A 27 2.08 17.28 0.23
C ARG A 27 2.93 17.36 1.50
N THR A 28 4.20 17.68 1.32
CA THR A 28 5.11 18.00 2.43
C THR A 28 5.64 19.40 2.21
N VAL A 29 5.52 20.26 3.21
CA VAL A 29 6.18 21.57 3.24
C VAL A 29 7.37 21.46 4.18
N VAL A 30 8.55 21.84 3.71
CA VAL A 30 9.77 21.89 4.52
C VAL A 30 10.04 23.35 4.85
N HIS A 31 10.14 23.65 6.14
CA HIS A 31 10.36 25.01 6.64
C HIS A 31 11.86 25.31 6.79
N GLU A 32 12.17 26.60 6.93
CA GLU A 32 13.55 27.08 7.03
C GLU A 32 14.29 26.56 8.27
N ASP A 33 13.55 26.27 9.33
CA ASP A 33 14.07 25.69 10.58
C ASP A 33 14.27 24.16 10.51
N GLY A 34 13.88 23.54 9.40
CA GLY A 34 13.92 22.09 9.21
C GLY A 34 12.71 21.34 9.74
N SER A 35 11.71 22.04 10.26
CA SER A 35 10.41 21.45 10.58
C SER A 35 9.62 21.14 9.30
N LEU A 36 8.63 20.25 9.41
CA LEU A 36 7.86 19.76 8.28
C LEU A 36 6.36 19.76 8.58
N ASP A 37 5.57 20.23 7.62
CA ASP A 37 4.12 20.00 7.61
C ASP A 37 3.76 18.94 6.59
N LYS A 38 3.08 17.88 7.03
CA LYS A 38 2.59 16.81 6.17
C LYS A 38 1.08 16.91 6.02
N ASN A 39 0.62 16.94 4.77
CA ASN A 39 -0.77 16.77 4.40
C ASN A 39 -0.93 15.49 3.55
N ILE A 40 -1.87 14.65 3.94
CA ILE A 40 -2.30 13.48 3.16
C ILE A 40 -3.80 13.65 2.90
N THR A 41 -4.18 13.71 1.62
CA THR A 41 -5.57 13.88 1.21
C THR A 41 -6.07 12.65 0.46
N LEU A 42 -7.23 12.14 0.85
CA LEU A 42 -7.92 11.03 0.21
C LEU A 42 -9.20 11.51 -0.43
N LEU A 43 -9.44 11.08 -1.66
CA LEU A 43 -10.73 11.17 -2.30
C LEU A 43 -11.40 9.80 -2.26
N LYS A 44 -12.60 9.75 -1.69
CA LYS A 44 -13.39 8.52 -1.56
C LYS A 44 -14.78 8.72 -2.17
N THR A 45 -15.25 7.71 -2.87
CA THR A 45 -16.53 7.70 -3.60
C THR A 45 -17.68 7.04 -2.83
N ASP A 46 -17.44 6.64 -1.56
CA ASP A 46 -18.41 5.90 -0.74
C ASP A 46 -18.31 6.28 0.75
N SER A 47 -19.46 6.54 1.38
CA SER A 47 -19.59 6.90 2.80
C SER A 47 -19.20 5.75 3.74
N ALA A 48 -19.42 4.50 3.35
CA ALA A 48 -19.01 3.32 4.14
C ALA A 48 -17.49 3.15 4.15
N ARG A 49 -16.82 3.53 3.05
CA ARG A 49 -15.35 3.52 2.93
C ARG A 49 -14.72 4.78 3.52
N ALA A 50 -15.45 5.88 3.64
CA ALA A 50 -14.98 7.13 4.24
C ALA A 50 -14.44 6.90 5.66
N LEU A 51 -15.15 6.09 6.46
CA LEU A 51 -14.78 5.76 7.85
C LEU A 51 -13.59 4.80 7.98
N ARG A 52 -13.24 4.05 6.93
CA ARG A 52 -12.07 3.15 6.97
C ARG A 52 -10.81 3.96 6.72
N ASN A 53 -9.98 4.13 7.74
CA ASN A 53 -8.65 4.72 7.61
C ASN A 53 -7.60 3.62 7.33
N PRO A 54 -7.09 3.50 6.09
CA PRO A 54 -6.10 2.49 5.77
C PRO A 54 -4.64 2.93 6.05
N PHE A 55 -4.44 4.14 6.60
CA PHE A 55 -3.12 4.72 6.85
C PHE A 55 -2.65 4.56 8.30
N GLY A 56 -3.49 4.04 9.20
CA GLY A 56 -3.15 3.93 10.62
C GLY A 56 -2.98 5.27 11.35
N ILE A 57 -3.06 6.42 10.65
CA ILE A 57 -2.96 7.78 11.19
C ILE A 57 -4.33 8.33 11.57
N SER A 58 -4.48 8.87 12.77
CA SER A 58 -5.79 9.36 13.24
C SER A 58 -5.64 10.54 14.17
N ALA A 59 -6.77 11.12 14.57
CA ALA A 59 -6.78 12.13 15.63
C ALA A 59 -6.13 11.62 16.93
N SER A 60 -6.24 10.32 17.23
CA SER A 60 -5.60 9.73 18.42
C SER A 60 -4.08 9.63 18.28
N SER A 61 -3.52 9.62 17.07
CA SER A 61 -2.07 9.71 16.85
C SER A 61 -1.59 11.17 16.67
N GLY A 62 -2.44 12.15 16.98
CA GLY A 62 -2.08 13.58 16.95
C GLY A 62 -2.20 14.24 15.57
N TRP A 63 -2.90 13.61 14.62
CA TRP A 63 -3.21 14.25 13.34
C TRP A 63 -4.46 15.10 13.44
N HIS A 64 -4.46 16.24 12.80
CA HIS A 64 -5.69 16.96 12.51
C HIS A 64 -6.39 16.29 11.33
N VAL A 65 -7.58 15.74 11.55
CA VAL A 65 -8.33 15.00 10.53
C VAL A 65 -9.60 15.77 10.17
N VAL A 66 -9.72 16.14 8.90
CA VAL A 66 -10.88 16.87 8.37
C VAL A 66 -11.56 15.99 7.33
N THR A 67 -12.87 15.76 7.50
CA THR A 67 -13.69 15.05 6.50
C THR A 67 -14.71 16.00 5.91
N GLU A 68 -14.57 16.30 4.62
CA GLU A 68 -15.46 17.18 3.87
C GLU A 68 -16.27 16.37 2.87
N ARG A 69 -17.57 16.65 2.78
CA ARG A 69 -18.42 16.15 1.69
C ARG A 69 -18.30 17.11 0.52
N LEU A 70 -17.78 16.64 -0.61
CA LEU A 70 -17.67 17.44 -1.82
C LEU A 70 -19.07 17.60 -2.46
N ARG A 71 -19.41 18.83 -2.86
CA ARG A 71 -20.75 19.19 -3.38
C ARG A 71 -20.88 19.13 -4.92
N ASP A 72 -19.82 18.82 -5.67
CA ASP A 72 -19.84 18.75 -7.15
C ASP A 72 -20.37 17.37 -7.62
N SER A 73 -21.65 17.26 -8.00
CA SER A 73 -22.29 17.62 -9.28
C SER A 73 -21.98 16.62 -10.42
N SER A 74 -23.01 15.88 -10.87
CA SER A 74 -23.07 14.91 -11.98
C SER A 74 -22.93 13.41 -11.67
N GLU A 75 -22.39 12.98 -10.52
CA GLU A 75 -22.25 11.55 -10.21
C GLU A 75 -23.30 11.08 -9.20
N SER A 76 -23.85 9.87 -9.37
CA SER A 76 -24.94 9.34 -8.52
C SER A 76 -24.52 8.99 -7.09
N LYS A 77 -23.24 9.18 -6.73
CA LYS A 77 -22.68 8.83 -5.42
C LYS A 77 -21.98 10.01 -4.75
N PRO A 78 -22.14 10.20 -3.42
CA PRO A 78 -21.48 11.27 -2.69
C PRO A 78 -19.96 11.04 -2.61
N ARG A 79 -19.18 12.08 -2.94
CA ARG A 79 -17.72 12.08 -2.80
C ARG A 79 -17.29 12.75 -1.49
N TYR A 80 -16.30 12.17 -0.83
CA TYR A 80 -15.73 12.65 0.42
C TYR A 80 -14.25 12.93 0.22
N ARG A 81 -13.79 14.08 0.73
CA ARG A 81 -12.38 14.41 0.91
C ARG A 81 -12.03 14.19 2.37
N ILE A 82 -10.98 13.43 2.63
CA ILE A 82 -10.43 13.27 3.98
C ILE A 82 -9.01 13.79 3.97
N SER A 83 -8.73 14.81 4.76
CA SER A 83 -7.41 15.41 4.91
C SER A 83 -6.85 15.03 6.27
N PHE A 84 -5.58 14.64 6.29
CA PHE A 84 -4.79 14.39 7.48
C PHE A 84 -3.63 15.37 7.48
N ASP A 85 -3.58 16.22 8.49
CA ASP A 85 -2.58 17.27 8.65
C ASP A 85 -1.81 17.08 9.95
N LYS A 86 -0.49 17.17 9.89
CA LYS A 86 0.36 17.13 11.09
C LYS A 86 1.67 17.88 10.88
N HIS A 87 2.05 18.60 11.93
CA HIS A 87 3.34 19.24 12.06
C HIS A 87 4.36 18.29 12.70
N PHE A 88 5.60 18.33 12.21
CA PHE A 88 6.72 17.57 12.73
C PHE A 88 7.91 18.50 12.96
N ASP A 89 8.46 18.49 14.17
CA ASP A 89 9.60 19.33 14.54
C ASP A 89 10.87 19.00 13.73
N HIS A 90 11.01 17.74 13.30
CA HIS A 90 12.14 17.28 12.47
C HIS A 90 11.80 16.00 11.69
N VAL A 91 12.62 15.70 10.67
CA VAL A 91 12.39 14.57 9.75
C VAL A 91 12.33 13.21 10.46
N ASP A 92 13.11 12.99 11.52
CA ASP A 92 13.10 11.72 12.25
C ASP A 92 11.79 11.50 13.04
N ALA A 93 11.16 12.57 13.53
CA ALA A 93 9.84 12.48 14.16
C ALA A 93 8.80 12.00 13.14
N MET A 94 8.86 12.53 11.92
CA MET A 94 7.99 12.09 10.83
C MET A 94 8.26 10.65 10.42
N ASN A 95 9.54 10.24 10.30
CA ASN A 95 9.90 8.86 10.00
C ASN A 95 9.46 7.88 11.09
N THR A 96 9.53 8.27 12.36
CA THR A 96 9.08 7.42 13.47
C THR A 96 7.61 7.03 13.34
N GLU A 97 6.79 7.89 12.74
CA GLU A 97 5.36 7.66 12.55
C GLU A 97 5.03 7.03 11.19
N LEU A 98 5.67 7.51 10.11
CA LEU A 98 5.31 7.14 8.74
C LEU A 98 6.21 6.05 8.12
N ASP A 99 7.41 5.79 8.67
CA ASP A 99 8.30 4.69 8.25
C ASP A 99 8.07 3.43 9.10
N THR A 100 6.87 3.29 9.67
CA THR A 100 6.51 2.11 10.47
C THR A 100 6.18 0.92 9.58
N ARG A 101 6.52 -0.29 10.04
CA ARG A 101 6.21 -1.55 9.37
C ARG A 101 4.74 -1.97 9.49
N ALA A 102 3.88 -1.11 10.03
CA ALA A 102 2.47 -1.41 10.23
C ALA A 102 1.80 -1.71 8.87
N ASP A 103 0.69 -2.44 8.88
CA ASP A 103 -0.12 -2.80 7.69
C ASP A 103 -0.78 -1.59 6.99
N THR A 104 -0.14 -0.42 7.04
CA THR A 104 -0.54 0.82 6.39
C THR A 104 -0.32 0.70 4.89
N LEU A 105 -1.14 1.40 4.10
CA LEU A 105 -1.03 1.41 2.63
C LEU A 105 0.29 1.96 2.10
N PHE A 106 1.08 2.67 2.92
CA PHE A 106 2.36 3.24 2.55
C PHE A 106 3.32 3.22 3.73
N GLN A 107 4.57 2.88 3.44
CA GLN A 107 5.70 3.10 4.31
C GLN A 107 6.52 4.24 3.71
N ILE A 108 6.54 5.39 4.38
CA ILE A 108 7.14 6.62 3.85
C ILE A 108 8.40 6.92 4.65
N HIS A 109 9.55 6.86 3.97
CA HIS A 109 10.83 7.25 4.54
C HIS A 109 11.30 8.57 3.94
N SER A 110 11.65 9.52 4.78
CA SER A 110 12.04 10.87 4.38
C SER A 110 13.43 11.22 4.89
N ASN A 111 14.15 12.02 4.11
CA ASN A 111 15.48 12.51 4.45
C ASN A 111 15.53 14.01 4.15
N LEU A 112 16.08 14.77 5.10
CA LEU A 112 16.30 16.20 4.98
C LEU A 112 17.77 16.51 5.26
N ASP A 113 18.48 17.01 4.26
CA ASP A 113 19.87 17.49 4.39
C ASP A 113 19.89 19.01 4.24
N ILE A 114 20.26 19.70 5.33
CA ILE A 114 20.38 21.16 5.39
C ILE A 114 21.86 21.52 5.49
N ARG A 115 22.36 22.25 4.49
CA ARG A 115 23.75 22.69 4.42
C ARG A 115 23.82 24.21 4.44
N PHE A 116 24.29 24.74 5.57
CA PHE A 116 24.54 26.16 5.75
C PHE A 116 25.84 26.58 5.06
N ARG A 117 25.77 27.68 4.30
CA ARG A 117 26.92 28.38 3.72
C ARG A 117 26.80 29.86 4.08
N TRP A 118 27.85 30.64 3.80
CA TRP A 118 27.95 32.04 4.22
C TRP A 118 26.83 32.94 3.68
N PHE A 119 26.28 32.63 2.50
CA PHE A 119 25.28 33.47 1.83
C PHE A 119 24.03 32.71 1.36
N TYR A 120 24.01 31.38 1.49
CA TYR A 120 22.92 30.54 1.01
C TYR A 120 22.81 29.28 1.86
N THR A 121 21.60 28.77 1.96
CA THR A 121 21.32 27.48 2.57
C THR A 121 20.80 26.56 1.50
N TYR A 122 21.41 25.38 1.38
CA TYR A 122 20.86 24.33 0.53
C TYR A 122 20.02 23.39 1.39
N MET A 123 18.77 23.21 1.00
CA MET A 123 17.88 22.21 1.58
C MET A 123 17.59 21.15 0.52
N THR A 124 17.98 19.92 0.82
CA THR A 124 17.67 18.76 -0.02
C THR A 124 16.70 17.87 0.72
N TYR A 125 15.44 17.85 0.26
CA TYR A 125 14.43 16.94 0.76
C TYR A 125 14.25 15.76 -0.19
N ARG A 126 14.19 14.55 0.36
CA ARG A 126 13.90 13.33 -0.39
C ARG A 126 12.88 12.50 0.38
N GLU A 127 11.80 12.14 -0.29
CA GLU A 127 10.78 11.24 0.24
C GLU A 127 10.73 9.97 -0.62
N THR A 128 10.74 8.82 0.03
CA THR A 128 10.66 7.51 -0.61
C THR A 128 9.43 6.79 -0.10
N ILE A 129 8.47 6.58 -0.98
CA ILE A 129 7.26 5.81 -0.71
C ILE A 129 7.56 4.35 -1.07
N ARG A 130 7.73 3.51 -0.06
CA ARG A 130 8.05 2.08 -0.26
C ARG A 130 6.77 1.31 -0.59
N PRO A 131 6.83 0.38 -1.56
CA PRO A 131 5.70 -0.48 -1.87
C PRO A 131 5.40 -1.39 -0.68
N VAL A 132 4.11 -1.56 -0.39
CA VAL A 132 3.67 -2.49 0.65
C VAL A 132 3.67 -3.88 0.06
N ASN A 133 4.76 -4.62 0.24
CA ASN A 133 4.69 -6.07 0.09
C ASN A 133 4.27 -6.69 1.42
N ARG A 134 3.00 -7.08 1.51
CA ARG A 134 2.46 -7.78 2.68
C ARG A 134 3.00 -9.20 2.82
N PHE A 135 3.61 -9.72 1.77
CA PHE A 135 4.18 -11.06 1.75
C PHE A 135 5.69 -10.99 1.99
N LYS A 136 6.14 -11.51 3.13
CA LYS A 136 7.53 -11.58 3.56
C LYS A 136 8.13 -12.97 3.36
N GLY A 137 7.31 -14.01 3.43
CA GLY A 137 7.75 -15.41 3.31
C GLY A 137 8.23 -15.80 1.91
N VAL A 138 7.92 -15.01 0.88
CA VAL A 138 8.30 -15.29 -0.50
C VAL A 138 8.92 -14.06 -1.16
N PRO A 139 10.24 -14.08 -1.44
CA PRO A 139 10.89 -13.02 -2.19
C PRO A 139 10.30 -12.87 -3.60
N ALA A 140 9.98 -11.64 -4.00
CA ALA A 140 9.48 -11.34 -5.34
C ALA A 140 10.52 -11.72 -6.44
N SER A 141 11.81 -11.68 -6.11
CA SER A 141 12.92 -12.07 -6.98
C SER A 141 12.89 -13.54 -7.41
N ASP A 142 12.21 -14.41 -6.65
CA ASP A 142 12.13 -15.83 -6.98
C ASP A 142 11.13 -16.09 -8.12
N PHE A 143 10.25 -15.12 -8.38
CA PHE A 143 9.20 -15.21 -9.39
C PHE A 143 9.49 -14.27 -10.55
N PHE A 144 9.75 -12.99 -10.31
CA PHE A 144 9.87 -11.99 -11.37
C PHE A 144 11.30 -11.91 -11.91
N THR A 145 11.43 -11.98 -13.24
CA THR A 145 12.72 -11.81 -13.91
C THR A 145 12.94 -10.35 -14.26
N ARG A 146 14.17 -10.02 -14.68
CA ARG A 146 14.51 -8.66 -15.13
C ARG A 146 13.67 -8.24 -16.33
N GLU A 147 13.33 -9.17 -17.22
CA GLU A 147 12.50 -8.94 -18.39
C GLU A 147 11.07 -8.53 -18.00
N ASP A 148 10.51 -9.10 -16.93
CA ASP A 148 9.21 -8.71 -16.40
C ASP A 148 9.23 -7.27 -15.91
N SER A 149 10.30 -6.87 -15.19
CA SER A 149 10.45 -5.48 -14.72
C SER A 149 10.57 -4.49 -15.87
N LEU A 150 11.41 -4.80 -16.87
CA LEU A 150 11.56 -3.97 -18.07
C LEU A 150 10.27 -3.89 -18.88
N PHE A 151 9.48 -4.96 -18.90
CA PHE A 151 8.16 -4.97 -19.52
C PHE A 151 7.20 -3.99 -18.81
N VAL A 152 7.15 -4.02 -17.48
CA VAL A 152 6.31 -3.10 -16.69
C VAL A 152 6.75 -1.64 -16.91
N GLU A 153 8.05 -1.37 -16.94
CA GLU A 153 8.59 -0.02 -17.16
C GLU A 153 8.25 0.57 -18.53
N ARG A 154 8.13 -0.28 -19.57
CA ARG A 154 7.77 0.15 -20.92
C ARG A 154 6.26 0.23 -21.18
N LEU A 155 5.42 -0.27 -20.27
CA LEU A 155 3.97 -0.23 -20.44
C LEU A 155 3.50 1.23 -20.51
N PRO A 156 2.64 1.58 -21.48
CA PRO A 156 2.08 2.91 -21.54
C PRO A 156 1.11 3.12 -20.36
N ALA A 157 0.88 4.38 -19.99
CA ALA A 157 -0.11 4.74 -18.98
C ALA A 157 -1.47 4.09 -19.28
N GLU A 158 -2.22 3.76 -18.21
CA GLU A 158 -3.53 3.10 -18.30
C GLU A 158 -4.45 3.78 -19.33
N GLY A 159 -5.13 2.96 -20.14
CA GLY A 159 -6.05 3.42 -21.18
C GLY A 159 -5.41 3.69 -22.55
N LYS A 160 -4.08 3.64 -22.68
CA LYS A 160 -3.41 3.71 -24.00
C LYS A 160 -3.40 2.35 -24.69
N ARG A 161 -3.48 2.35 -26.03
CA ARG A 161 -3.45 1.11 -26.83
C ARG A 161 -2.08 0.44 -26.73
N ILE A 162 -2.08 -0.85 -26.39
CA ILE A 162 -0.91 -1.72 -26.41
C ILE A 162 -0.91 -2.57 -27.67
N THR A 163 0.27 -3.07 -28.08
CA THR A 163 0.35 -4.01 -29.20
C THR A 163 -0.25 -5.36 -28.81
N ARG A 164 -0.58 -6.21 -29.79
CA ARG A 164 -1.07 -7.57 -29.52
C ARG A 164 -0.04 -8.42 -28.78
N ALA A 165 1.25 -8.24 -29.09
CA ALA A 165 2.34 -8.93 -28.40
C ALA A 165 2.44 -8.49 -26.93
N ASP A 166 2.32 -7.19 -26.66
CA ASP A 166 2.32 -6.67 -25.30
C ASP A 166 1.09 -7.13 -24.51
N SER A 167 -0.08 -7.27 -25.17
CA SER A 167 -1.27 -7.84 -24.52
C SER A 167 -1.04 -9.27 -24.06
N LEU A 168 -0.46 -10.13 -24.91
CA LEU A 168 -0.15 -11.51 -24.52
C LEU A 168 0.87 -11.56 -23.39
N GLN A 169 1.90 -10.73 -23.44
CA GLN A 169 2.92 -10.67 -22.39
C GLN A 169 2.34 -10.12 -21.07
N LEU A 170 1.41 -9.17 -21.15
CA LEU A 170 0.67 -8.67 -19.99
C LEU A 170 -0.22 -9.75 -19.39
N ASP A 171 -0.92 -10.54 -20.20
CA ASP A 171 -1.74 -11.66 -19.73
C ASP A 171 -0.90 -12.72 -19.02
N MET A 172 0.25 -13.09 -19.61
CA MET A 172 1.21 -14.01 -18.99
C MET A 172 1.78 -13.47 -17.68
N LEU A 173 2.13 -12.18 -17.64
CA LEU A 173 2.61 -11.55 -16.41
C LEU A 173 1.51 -11.52 -15.33
N ASN A 174 0.27 -11.25 -15.71
CA ASN A 174 -0.85 -11.23 -14.79
C ASN A 174 -1.16 -12.62 -14.21
N GLU A 175 -1.09 -13.67 -15.04
CA GLU A 175 -1.18 -15.06 -14.57
C GLU A 175 -0.02 -15.38 -13.60
N LYS A 176 1.20 -14.97 -13.94
CA LYS A 176 2.38 -15.18 -13.09
C LYS A 176 2.25 -14.49 -11.73
N ILE A 177 1.74 -13.25 -11.70
CA ILE A 177 1.47 -12.52 -10.46
C ILE A 177 0.37 -13.23 -9.66
N SER A 178 -0.80 -13.46 -10.28
CA SER A 178 -2.01 -13.89 -9.57
C SER A 178 -1.96 -15.37 -9.18
N GLU A 179 -1.60 -16.24 -10.12
CA GLU A 179 -1.72 -17.69 -9.92
C GLU A 179 -0.48 -18.31 -9.28
N ARG A 180 0.70 -17.72 -9.49
CA ARG A 180 1.96 -18.27 -8.95
C ARG A 180 2.44 -17.51 -7.73
N PHE A 181 2.72 -16.22 -7.88
CA PHE A 181 3.30 -15.44 -6.80
C PHE A 181 2.32 -15.26 -5.63
N VAL A 182 1.13 -14.71 -5.88
CA VAL A 182 0.14 -14.42 -4.81
C VAL A 182 -0.29 -15.69 -4.09
N ASN A 183 -0.63 -16.77 -4.81
CA ASN A 183 -1.01 -18.03 -4.19
C ASN A 183 0.10 -18.64 -3.33
N ARG A 184 1.35 -18.65 -3.81
CA ARG A 184 2.49 -19.17 -3.04
C ARG A 184 2.77 -18.30 -1.81
N ALA A 185 2.71 -17.00 -1.98
CA ALA A 185 2.91 -16.04 -0.92
C ALA A 185 1.86 -16.15 0.19
N LEU A 186 0.57 -16.24 -0.17
CA LEU A 186 -0.53 -16.47 0.77
C LEU A 186 -0.38 -17.80 1.51
N PHE A 187 -0.02 -18.87 0.79
CA PHE A 187 0.23 -20.17 1.40
C PHE A 187 1.38 -20.08 2.42
N GLN A 188 2.51 -19.46 2.06
CA GLN A 188 3.66 -19.39 2.96
C GLN A 188 3.35 -18.59 4.23
N GLU A 189 2.72 -17.41 4.11
CA GLU A 189 2.35 -16.59 5.27
C GLU A 189 1.38 -17.34 6.21
N SER A 190 0.35 -17.98 5.63
CA SER A 190 -0.62 -18.75 6.42
C SER A 190 0.01 -19.99 7.06
N TYR A 191 0.91 -20.67 6.35
CA TYR A 191 1.65 -21.81 6.86
C TYR A 191 2.56 -21.42 8.01
N ASP A 192 3.30 -20.31 7.92
CA ASP A 192 4.21 -19.87 8.98
C ASP A 192 3.46 -19.56 10.28
N ILE A 193 2.28 -18.92 10.18
CA ILE A 193 1.39 -18.66 11.32
C ILE A 193 0.87 -19.98 11.90
N LEU A 194 0.35 -20.88 11.06
CA LEU A 194 -0.18 -22.18 11.50
C LEU A 194 0.91 -23.03 12.16
N ALA A 195 2.10 -23.11 11.55
CA ALA A 195 3.24 -23.82 12.09
C ALA A 195 3.68 -23.26 13.45
N ALA A 196 3.67 -21.93 13.62
CA ALA A 196 3.97 -21.31 14.91
C ALA A 196 2.93 -21.67 15.99
N VAL A 197 1.63 -21.69 15.63
CA VAL A 197 0.55 -22.08 16.55
C VAL A 197 0.63 -23.56 16.91
N VAL A 198 0.89 -24.43 15.94
CA VAL A 198 1.07 -25.87 16.16
C VAL A 198 2.30 -26.13 17.04
N LYS A 199 3.45 -25.50 16.76
CA LYS A 199 4.66 -25.63 17.60
C LYS A 199 4.43 -25.27 19.07
N ARG A 200 3.52 -24.32 19.36
CA ARG A 200 3.21 -23.90 20.72
C ARG A 200 2.23 -24.82 21.46
N ASN A 201 1.37 -25.55 20.75
CA ASN A 201 0.23 -26.24 21.35
C ASN A 201 0.16 -27.74 21.02
N ALA A 202 1.01 -28.24 20.13
CA ALA A 202 0.87 -29.60 19.63
C ALA A 202 1.72 -30.61 20.39
N GLU A 203 1.15 -31.80 20.53
CA GLU A 203 1.85 -32.99 21.01
C GLU A 203 3.01 -33.35 20.08
N GLN A 204 4.07 -33.93 20.65
CA GLN A 204 5.35 -34.21 20.00
C GLN A 204 5.21 -34.96 18.66
N ARG A 205 4.25 -35.88 18.56
CA ARG A 205 3.94 -36.65 17.33
C ARG A 205 3.63 -35.79 16.11
N TRP A 206 3.07 -34.59 16.29
CA TRP A 206 2.74 -33.68 15.19
C TRP A 206 3.90 -32.77 14.81
N LEU A 207 4.85 -32.55 15.74
CA LEU A 207 6.07 -31.77 15.47
C LEU A 207 7.01 -32.54 14.55
N ASP A 208 7.10 -33.85 14.70
CA ASP A 208 7.93 -34.71 13.84
C ASP A 208 7.50 -34.68 12.37
N THR A 209 6.19 -34.51 12.11
CA THR A 209 5.66 -34.37 10.74
C THR A 209 5.94 -33.02 10.09
N LEU A 210 6.29 -31.99 10.88
CA LEU A 210 6.56 -30.63 10.40
C LEU A 210 8.06 -30.34 10.18
N ALA A 211 8.96 -31.25 10.58
CA ALA A 211 10.40 -31.02 10.61
C ALA A 211 11.15 -31.40 9.31
N LYS A 212 10.51 -31.35 8.14
CA LYS A 212 11.17 -31.61 6.85
C LYS A 212 11.55 -30.33 6.12
#